data_AF-A0AA37EJV2-F1
#
_entry.id   AF-A0AA37EJV2-F1
#
_cell.length_a   1.000
_cell.length_b   1.000
_cell.length_c   1.000
_cell.angle_alpha   90.00
_cell.angle_beta   90.00
_cell.angle_gamma   90.00
#
_symmetry.space_group_name_H-M   'P 1'
#
loop_
_entity.id
_entity.type
_entity.pdbx_description
1 polymer ?
#
loop_
_entity_poly.entity_id
_entity_poly.type
_entity_poly.pdbx_seq_one_letter_code
_entity_poly.pdbx_strand_id
1 'polypeptide(L)'
;MKVLVVEPLKPCYVREIEGLKAMQALVGGHIEAIYPYEEPVAIIANEEAKLLGLPYNRPLMDEHGVPYDIVCGTFFVTGLGEENFVSLTDDQIRRYKELFDSRIVLTVPAKSQKEKLYFAYGMNVNLKKMAGLCPDAHVMGPAVLEDHELLFRGNTAGNGLETIARKAGGKVHGVLWRITQECENSLDTYERYPNLYNKQQIMVHDLNGQEFSVMAYVMAEDRFPQLARPSSYNYKVIFEGYQQNGLPVAALKRALRHCVQEARRQAAIQQVENLGIQTTKPKGTKGHER
;
A
#
# COMPACT_ATOMS: atom_id res chain seq x y z
N MET A 1 10.74 -3.27 48.12
CA MET A 1 10.18 -1.91 47.97
C MET A 1 8.70 -1.99 47.60
N LYS A 2 7.88 -1.08 48.11
CA LYS A 2 6.44 -0.95 47.80
C LYS A 2 6.26 -0.05 46.58
N VAL A 3 5.74 -0.60 45.49
CA VAL A 3 5.49 0.12 44.22
C VAL A 3 4.02 0.11 43.84
N LEU A 4 3.63 1.04 42.96
CA LEU A 4 2.32 1.03 42.32
C LEU A 4 2.46 0.49 40.89
N VAL A 5 1.89 -0.68 40.61
CA VAL A 5 1.93 -1.32 39.29
C VAL A 5 0.76 -0.84 38.46
N VAL A 6 1.03 -0.48 37.21
CA VAL A 6 0.04 0.01 36.25
C VAL A 6 0.10 -0.87 35.00
N GLU A 7 -0.88 -1.73 34.83
CA GLU A 7 -1.02 -2.57 33.63
C GLU A 7 -1.96 -1.90 32.61
N PRO A 8 -1.75 -2.12 31.30
CA PRO A 8 -2.69 -1.65 30.29
C PRO A 8 -4.12 -2.14 30.57
N LEU A 9 -5.10 -1.26 30.38
CA LEU A 9 -6.54 -1.56 30.53
C LEU A 9 -7.00 -2.01 31.93
N LYS A 10 -6.13 -1.98 32.94
CA LYS A 10 -6.46 -2.38 34.32
C LYS A 10 -6.32 -1.21 35.29
N PRO A 11 -7.07 -1.23 36.42
CA PRO A 11 -6.77 -0.41 37.59
C PRO A 11 -5.39 -0.75 38.14
N CYS A 12 -4.69 0.23 38.67
CA CYS A 12 -3.39 0.05 39.29
C CYS A 12 -3.51 -0.58 40.69
N TYR A 13 -2.46 -1.26 41.13
CA TYR A 13 -2.42 -1.95 42.41
C TYR A 13 -1.03 -1.91 43.04
N VAL A 14 -0.98 -2.07 44.36
CA VAL A 14 0.28 -2.05 45.10
C VAL A 14 0.93 -3.42 45.04
N ARG A 15 2.25 -3.45 44.87
CA ARG A 15 3.05 -4.68 44.92
C ARG A 15 4.36 -4.43 45.64
N GLU A 16 4.84 -5.42 46.37
CA GLU A 16 6.21 -5.45 46.87
C GLU A 16 7.11 -6.16 45.86
N ILE A 17 8.21 -5.50 45.49
CA ILE A 17 9.24 -6.04 44.59
C ILE A 17 10.63 -5.80 45.16
N GLU A 18 11.58 -6.66 44.84
CA GLU A 18 12.96 -6.56 45.31
C GLU A 18 13.95 -6.96 44.21
N GLY A 19 14.98 -6.12 44.02
CA GLY A 19 16.04 -6.36 43.05
C GLY A 19 15.68 -6.06 41.59
N LEU A 20 16.73 -5.80 40.78
CA LEU A 20 16.60 -5.42 39.37
C LEU A 20 15.86 -6.47 38.54
N LYS A 21 16.12 -7.76 38.78
CA LYS A 21 15.49 -8.86 38.04
C LYS A 21 13.96 -8.86 38.19
N ALA A 22 13.45 -8.51 39.37
CA ALA A 22 12.01 -8.39 39.60
C ALA A 22 11.41 -7.20 38.84
N MET A 23 12.14 -6.07 38.77
CA MET A 23 11.73 -4.89 38.01
C MET A 23 11.65 -5.19 36.51
N GLN A 24 12.71 -5.79 35.95
CA GLN A 24 12.75 -6.18 34.53
C GLN A 24 11.66 -7.20 34.18
N ALA A 25 11.43 -8.19 35.04
CA ALA A 25 10.36 -9.17 34.85
C ALA A 25 8.96 -8.52 34.90
N LEU A 26 8.78 -7.48 35.72
CA LEU A 26 7.51 -6.78 35.86
C LEU A 26 7.16 -5.93 34.63
N VAL A 27 8.14 -5.20 34.08
CA VAL A 27 7.93 -4.37 32.87
C VAL A 27 8.10 -5.16 31.57
N GLY A 28 8.67 -6.36 31.64
CA GLY A 28 8.84 -7.26 30.49
C GLY A 28 10.06 -6.95 29.61
N GLY A 29 11.16 -6.44 30.18
CA GLY A 29 12.36 -6.08 29.42
C GLY A 29 13.40 -5.31 30.24
N HIS A 30 14.37 -4.70 29.54
CA HIS A 30 15.27 -3.72 30.16
C HIS A 30 14.48 -2.50 30.64
N ILE A 31 14.91 -1.92 31.76
CA ILE A 31 14.17 -0.83 32.39
C ILE A 31 14.70 0.53 31.96
N GLU A 32 13.79 1.48 31.78
CA GLU A 32 14.09 2.90 31.73
C GLU A 32 13.39 3.61 32.89
N ALA A 33 14.01 4.66 33.41
CA ALA A 33 13.42 5.52 34.44
C ALA A 33 13.00 6.86 33.82
N ILE A 34 11.74 7.23 34.04
CA ILE A 34 11.13 8.45 33.54
C ILE A 34 10.77 9.31 34.76
N TYR A 35 11.07 10.61 34.68
CA TYR A 35 10.92 11.58 35.78
C TYR A 35 9.90 12.66 35.44
N PRO A 36 8.59 12.34 35.37
CA PRO A 36 7.56 13.28 34.93
C PRO A 36 7.04 14.21 36.04
N TYR A 37 7.56 14.09 37.27
CA TYR A 37 7.07 14.80 38.46
C TYR A 37 8.19 15.57 39.14
N GLU A 38 7.86 16.70 39.77
CA GLU A 38 8.81 17.45 40.62
C GLU A 38 9.08 16.76 41.97
N GLU A 39 8.14 15.93 42.44
CA GLU A 39 8.32 15.11 43.64
C GLU A 39 9.33 13.98 43.38
N PRO A 40 10.10 13.51 44.39
CA PRO A 40 11.03 12.37 44.26
C PRO A 40 10.32 11.04 43.98
N VAL A 41 9.79 10.89 42.76
CA VAL A 41 9.06 9.75 42.23
C VAL A 41 9.45 9.54 40.78
N ALA A 42 9.64 8.27 40.40
CA ALA A 42 9.90 7.88 39.01
C ALA A 42 8.88 6.85 38.52
N ILE A 43 8.67 6.86 37.21
CA ILE A 43 8.02 5.77 36.48
C ILE A 43 9.12 4.87 35.92
N ILE A 44 9.02 3.59 36.20
CA ILE A 44 9.90 2.56 35.62
C ILE A 44 9.11 1.79 34.57
N ALA A 45 9.58 1.86 33.33
CA ALA A 45 8.96 1.25 32.16
C ALA A 45 9.96 0.37 31.41
N ASN A 46 9.49 -0.33 30.39
CA ASN A 46 10.34 -1.09 29.49
C ASN A 46 10.91 -0.17 28.40
N GLU A 47 12.24 -0.09 28.32
CA GLU A 47 13.01 0.78 27.41
C GLU A 47 12.64 0.56 25.93
N GLU A 48 12.28 -0.67 25.56
CA GLU A 48 11.96 -1.03 24.17
C GLU A 48 10.44 -1.13 23.93
N ALA A 49 9.59 -0.76 24.89
CA ALA A 49 8.16 -1.02 24.84
C ALA A 49 7.48 -0.50 23.56
N LYS A 50 7.87 0.70 23.11
CA LYS A 50 7.35 1.32 21.89
C LYS A 50 7.82 0.57 20.63
N LEU A 51 9.08 0.15 20.60
CA LEU A 51 9.66 -0.61 19.49
C LEU A 51 9.06 -2.01 19.37
N LEU A 52 8.76 -2.64 20.51
CA LEU A 52 8.12 -3.94 20.59
C LEU A 52 6.60 -3.89 20.32
N GLY A 53 6.03 -2.70 20.12
CA GLY A 53 4.60 -2.52 19.89
C GLY A 53 3.74 -2.94 21.07
N LEU A 54 4.24 -2.78 22.31
CA LEU A 54 3.45 -3.08 23.51
C LEU A 54 2.23 -2.15 23.61
N PRO A 55 1.12 -2.60 24.22
CA PRO A 55 -0.11 -1.81 24.29
C PRO A 55 0.09 -0.45 24.97
N TYR A 56 -0.51 0.62 24.45
CA TYR A 56 -0.51 1.91 25.14
C TYR A 56 -1.17 1.79 26.52
N ASN A 57 -0.56 2.44 27.52
CA ASN A 57 -1.00 2.33 28.89
C ASN A 57 -1.54 3.67 29.43
N ARG A 58 -0.67 4.64 29.72
CA ARG A 58 -1.06 5.96 30.28
C ARG A 58 -0.26 7.09 29.63
N PRO A 59 -0.89 8.23 29.31
CA PRO A 59 -0.18 9.39 28.80
C PRO A 59 0.63 10.07 29.91
N LEU A 60 1.79 10.60 29.54
CA LEU A 60 2.54 11.55 30.34
C LEU A 60 2.10 12.95 29.93
N MET A 61 1.77 13.77 30.92
CA MET A 61 1.22 15.11 30.73
C MET A 61 2.20 16.16 31.24
N ASP A 62 2.24 17.30 30.57
CA ASP A 62 2.97 18.48 31.04
C ASP A 62 2.21 19.19 32.18
N GLU A 63 2.78 20.30 32.65
CA GLU A 63 2.21 21.15 33.70
C GLU A 63 0.83 21.76 33.36
N HIS A 64 0.46 21.81 32.07
CA HIS A 64 -0.82 22.29 31.58
C HIS A 64 -1.83 21.16 31.34
N GLY A 65 -1.46 19.90 31.59
CA GLY A 65 -2.30 18.72 31.35
C GLY A 65 -2.31 18.27 29.89
N VAL A 66 -1.42 18.79 29.05
CA VAL A 66 -1.30 18.39 27.65
C VAL A 66 -0.41 17.13 27.56
N PRO A 67 -0.85 16.06 26.89
CA PRO A 67 -0.04 14.86 26.75
C PRO A 67 1.16 15.13 25.84
N TYR A 68 2.38 14.85 26.32
CA TYR A 68 3.62 14.96 25.52
C TYR A 68 4.20 13.60 25.11
N ASP A 69 3.86 12.53 25.84
CA ASP A 69 4.28 11.16 25.53
C ASP A 69 3.27 10.13 26.07
N ILE A 70 3.46 8.85 25.73
CA ILE A 70 2.64 7.74 26.21
C ILE A 70 3.51 6.55 26.61
N VAL A 71 3.27 6.02 27.82
CA VAL A 71 3.93 4.80 28.30
C VAL A 71 3.28 3.59 27.64
N CYS A 72 4.09 2.68 27.11
CA CYS A 72 3.65 1.42 26.50
C CYS A 72 3.96 0.24 27.42
N GLY A 73 3.10 -0.77 27.44
CA GLY A 73 3.26 -1.96 28.29
C GLY A 73 3.02 -1.69 29.78
N THR A 74 3.35 -2.68 30.61
CA THR A 74 3.27 -2.57 32.07
C THR A 74 4.39 -1.69 32.60
N PHE A 75 4.06 -0.74 33.47
CA PHE A 75 5.05 0.07 34.19
C PHE A 75 4.74 0.08 35.69
N PHE A 76 5.65 0.60 36.49
CA PHE A 76 5.39 0.84 37.91
C PHE A 76 5.95 2.18 38.38
N VAL A 77 5.34 2.71 39.44
CA VAL A 77 5.75 3.96 40.10
C VAL A 77 6.53 3.61 41.36
N THR A 78 7.65 4.29 41.58
CA THR A 78 8.53 4.10 42.75
C THR A 78 9.02 5.44 43.31
N GLY A 79 9.35 5.48 44.60
CA GLY A 79 9.96 6.66 45.21
C GLY A 79 11.45 6.74 44.87
N LEU A 80 12.02 7.93 44.93
CA LEU A 80 13.44 8.19 44.73
C LEU A 80 14.12 8.51 46.07
N GLY A 81 15.15 7.73 46.41
CA GLY A 81 16.16 8.09 47.40
C GLY A 81 17.35 8.80 46.75
N GLU A 82 18.45 8.97 47.49
CA GLU A 82 19.64 9.68 46.98
C GLU A 82 20.28 8.99 45.76
N GLU A 83 20.40 7.65 45.80
CA GLU A 83 21.01 6.85 44.72
C GLU A 83 20.20 5.60 44.35
N ASN A 84 19.05 5.37 45.00
CA ASN A 84 18.29 4.12 44.89
C ASN A 84 16.78 4.35 44.79
N PHE A 85 16.08 3.38 44.21
CA PHE A 85 14.62 3.31 44.25
C PHE A 85 14.14 2.88 45.64
N VAL A 86 13.15 3.60 46.18
CA VAL A 86 12.59 3.36 47.51
C VAL A 86 11.09 3.08 47.44
N SER A 87 10.55 2.57 48.54
CA SER A 87 9.11 2.39 48.69
C SER A 87 8.37 3.71 48.58
N LEU A 88 7.24 3.72 47.87
CA LEU A 88 6.30 4.84 47.93
C LEU A 88 5.71 4.95 49.33
N THR A 89 5.47 6.19 49.78
CA THR A 89 4.68 6.45 50.99
C THR A 89 3.20 6.14 50.74
N ASP A 90 2.42 5.92 51.81
CA ASP A 90 0.98 5.64 51.66
C ASP A 90 0.22 6.81 51.03
N ASP A 91 0.65 8.06 51.27
CA ASP A 91 0.08 9.26 50.64
C ASP A 91 0.41 9.34 49.15
N GLN A 92 1.62 8.94 48.73
CA GLN A 92 1.98 8.83 47.32
C GLN A 92 1.14 7.75 46.64
N ILE A 93 1.02 6.57 47.25
CA ILE A 93 0.23 5.47 46.73
C ILE A 93 -1.22 5.90 46.49
N ARG A 94 -1.84 6.57 47.48
CA ARG A 94 -3.22 7.06 47.36
C ARG A 94 -3.40 7.99 46.16
N ARG A 95 -2.54 9.02 46.05
CA ARG A 95 -2.63 10.02 44.97
C ARG A 95 -2.37 9.44 43.58
N TYR A 96 -1.29 8.67 43.41
CA TYR A 96 -0.98 8.08 42.11
C TYR A 96 -1.98 7.00 41.71
N LYS A 97 -2.58 6.31 42.69
CA LYS A 97 -3.68 5.39 42.41
C LYS A 97 -4.89 6.10 41.81
N GLU A 98 -5.34 7.18 42.45
CA GLU A 98 -6.43 8.02 41.93
C GLU A 98 -6.09 8.60 40.53
N LEU A 99 -4.85 9.04 40.34
CA LEU A 99 -4.36 9.57 39.07
C LEU A 99 -4.42 8.54 37.93
N PHE A 100 -3.92 7.33 38.16
CA PHE A 100 -3.80 6.33 37.09
C PHE A 100 -5.07 5.51 36.88
N ASP A 101 -5.92 5.37 37.89
CA ASP A 101 -7.23 4.74 37.73
C ASP A 101 -8.20 5.65 36.96
N SER A 102 -8.08 6.97 37.09
CA SER A 102 -8.90 7.94 36.34
C SER A 102 -8.48 8.13 34.87
N ARG A 103 -7.37 7.54 34.42
CA ARG A 103 -6.74 7.80 33.12
C ARG A 103 -6.60 6.58 32.20
N ILE A 104 -7.48 5.57 32.35
CA ILE A 104 -7.42 4.35 31.53
C ILE A 104 -7.52 4.70 30.04
N VAL A 105 -6.50 4.30 29.26
CA VAL A 105 -6.47 4.47 27.81
C VAL A 105 -7.05 3.22 27.15
N LEU A 106 -8.16 3.38 26.43
CA LEU A 106 -8.72 2.34 25.57
C LEU A 106 -8.03 2.39 24.21
N THR A 107 -7.11 1.45 23.97
CA THR A 107 -6.48 1.32 22.65
C THR A 107 -7.47 0.70 21.67
N VAL A 108 -7.85 1.45 20.64
CA VAL A 108 -8.46 0.85 19.45
C VAL A 108 -7.32 0.23 18.64
N PRO A 109 -7.27 -1.11 18.45
CA PRO A 109 -6.26 -1.69 17.58
C PRO A 109 -6.38 -1.02 16.20
N ALA A 110 -5.25 -0.60 15.63
CA ALA A 110 -5.23 -0.16 14.24
C ALA A 110 -5.95 -1.24 13.43
N LYS A 111 -7.02 -0.87 12.70
CA LYS A 111 -7.77 -1.81 11.85
C LYS A 111 -6.74 -2.64 11.10
N SER A 112 -6.79 -3.96 11.20
CA SER A 112 -6.04 -4.84 10.31
C SER A 112 -6.61 -4.59 8.91
N GLN A 113 -6.03 -3.62 8.20
CA GLN A 113 -6.45 -3.33 6.85
C GLN A 113 -6.15 -4.58 6.04
N LYS A 114 -7.15 -5.12 5.35
CA LYS A 114 -6.95 -6.22 4.42
C LYS A 114 -6.06 -5.68 3.30
N GLU A 115 -4.76 -5.82 3.46
CA GLU A 115 -3.79 -5.38 2.46
C GLU A 115 -3.90 -6.28 1.23
N LYS A 116 -4.00 -5.66 0.06
CA LYS A 116 -4.10 -6.36 -1.23
C LYS A 116 -2.92 -5.97 -2.10
N LEU A 117 -2.46 -6.91 -2.91
CA LEU A 117 -1.45 -6.64 -3.92
C LEU A 117 -2.12 -6.25 -5.24
N TYR A 118 -1.69 -5.13 -5.81
CA TYR A 118 -2.19 -4.55 -7.05
C TYR A 118 -1.06 -4.35 -8.05
N PHE A 119 -1.23 -4.86 -9.26
CA PHE A 119 -0.28 -4.68 -10.35
C PHE A 119 -0.74 -3.59 -11.32
N ALA A 120 0.01 -2.49 -11.34
CA ALA A 120 -0.20 -1.39 -12.27
C ALA A 120 0.70 -1.56 -13.49
N TYR A 121 0.13 -1.53 -14.69
CA TYR A 121 0.88 -1.56 -15.97
C TYR A 121 0.65 -0.31 -16.83
N GLY A 122 -0.30 0.54 -16.42
CA GLY A 122 -0.76 1.74 -17.11
C GLY A 122 -0.37 3.04 -16.40
N MET A 123 -1.27 4.02 -16.35
CA MET A 123 -1.00 5.33 -15.75
C MET A 123 -0.64 5.25 -14.26
N ASN A 124 -1.14 4.22 -13.56
CA ASN A 124 -0.87 3.96 -12.15
C ASN A 124 0.55 3.43 -11.87
N VAL A 125 1.41 3.30 -12.87
CA VAL A 125 2.87 3.16 -12.64
C VAL A 125 3.52 4.48 -12.22
N ASN A 126 2.85 5.61 -12.42
CA ASN A 126 3.35 6.93 -12.04
C ASN A 126 3.14 7.18 -10.54
N LEU A 127 4.23 7.39 -9.79
CA LEU A 127 4.20 7.51 -8.33
C LEU A 127 3.37 8.71 -7.87
N LYS A 128 3.47 9.85 -8.56
CA LYS A 128 2.71 11.07 -8.24
C LYS A 128 1.21 10.88 -8.49
N LYS A 129 0.85 10.16 -9.56
CA LYS A 129 -0.54 9.82 -9.87
C LYS A 129 -1.13 8.90 -8.81
N MET A 130 -0.38 7.87 -8.41
CA MET A 130 -0.79 6.93 -7.37
C MET A 130 -0.94 7.61 -6.01
N ALA A 131 0.01 8.46 -5.59
CA ALA A 131 -0.10 9.21 -4.35
C ALA A 131 -1.36 10.10 -4.27
N GLY A 132 -1.82 10.62 -5.42
CA GLY A 132 -3.06 11.40 -5.50
C GLY A 132 -4.35 10.57 -5.47
N LEU A 133 -4.31 9.30 -5.91
CA LEU A 133 -5.46 8.39 -5.90
C LEU A 133 -5.57 7.59 -4.60
N CYS A 134 -4.43 7.19 -4.05
CA CYS A 134 -4.30 6.32 -2.89
C CYS A 134 -3.02 6.73 -2.13
N PRO A 135 -3.13 7.66 -1.17
CA PRO A 135 -1.99 8.13 -0.38
C PRO A 135 -1.34 7.03 0.47
N ASP A 136 -2.13 6.04 0.89
CA ASP A 136 -1.68 4.93 1.75
C ASP A 136 -1.11 3.73 0.95
N ALA A 137 -0.99 3.85 -0.39
CA ALA A 137 -0.34 2.82 -1.21
C ALA A 137 1.16 2.77 -0.93
N HIS A 138 1.67 1.55 -0.77
CA HIS A 138 3.09 1.31 -0.65
C HIS A 138 3.62 0.67 -1.93
N VAL A 139 4.63 1.29 -2.53
CA VAL A 139 5.33 0.73 -3.69
C VAL A 139 6.18 -0.47 -3.24
N MET A 140 5.98 -1.63 -3.86
CA MET A 140 6.80 -2.82 -3.62
C MET A 140 7.95 -2.94 -4.61
N GLY A 141 7.75 -2.48 -5.85
CA GLY A 141 8.81 -2.42 -6.85
C GLY A 141 8.36 -2.89 -8.24
N PRO A 142 9.30 -3.01 -9.19
CA PRO A 142 9.01 -3.48 -10.55
C PRO A 142 8.62 -4.96 -10.57
N ALA A 143 7.65 -5.30 -11.41
CA ALA A 143 7.20 -6.67 -11.63
C ALA A 143 6.88 -6.93 -13.11
N VAL A 144 6.86 -8.20 -13.49
CA VAL A 144 6.65 -8.67 -14.86
C VAL A 144 5.51 -9.68 -14.91
N LEU A 145 4.60 -9.46 -15.85
CA LEU A 145 3.56 -10.40 -16.25
C LEU A 145 4.00 -11.09 -17.56
N GLU A 146 4.15 -12.41 -17.52
CA GLU A 146 4.48 -13.24 -18.69
C GLU A 146 3.24 -13.58 -19.52
N ASP A 147 3.46 -13.95 -20.78
CA ASP A 147 2.42 -14.36 -21.75
C ASP A 147 1.32 -13.33 -21.99
N HIS A 148 1.68 -12.05 -21.87
CA HIS A 148 0.78 -10.92 -22.13
C HIS A 148 1.47 -9.81 -22.93
N GLU A 149 0.66 -8.98 -23.57
CA GLU A 149 1.09 -7.73 -24.16
C GLU A 149 0.29 -6.54 -23.67
N LEU A 150 0.97 -5.38 -23.62
CA LEU A 150 0.36 -4.09 -23.35
C LEU A 150 -0.24 -3.54 -24.65
N LEU A 151 -1.52 -3.20 -24.61
CA LEU A 151 -2.28 -2.63 -25.70
C LEU A 151 -2.88 -1.28 -25.30
N PHE A 152 -3.26 -0.49 -26.30
CA PHE A 152 -4.05 0.72 -26.13
C PHE A 152 -5.33 0.58 -26.95
N ARG A 153 -6.49 0.55 -26.30
CA ARG A 153 -7.82 0.36 -26.92
C ARG A 153 -8.62 1.65 -26.87
N GLY A 154 -9.21 2.03 -28.00
CA GLY A 154 -9.82 3.34 -28.20
C GLY A 154 -11.18 3.47 -27.57
N ASN A 155 -11.38 4.51 -26.75
CA ASN A 155 -12.72 4.91 -26.33
C ASN A 155 -13.49 5.61 -27.47
N THR A 156 -14.74 6.00 -27.22
CA THR A 156 -15.59 6.74 -28.19
C THR A 156 -14.99 8.05 -28.70
N ALA A 157 -13.99 8.62 -28.02
CA ALA A 157 -13.26 9.81 -28.44
C ALA A 157 -11.96 9.49 -29.21
N GLY A 158 -11.71 8.22 -29.54
CA GLY A 158 -10.51 7.77 -30.25
C GLY A 158 -9.23 7.78 -29.42
N ASN A 159 -9.33 7.99 -28.11
CA ASN A 159 -8.18 7.98 -27.20
C ASN A 159 -7.93 6.57 -26.68
N GLY A 160 -6.75 6.03 -26.96
CA GLY A 160 -6.32 4.72 -26.47
C GLY A 160 -6.12 4.70 -24.96
N LEU A 161 -6.83 3.81 -24.27
CA LEU A 161 -6.65 3.47 -22.86
C LEU A 161 -5.89 2.14 -22.76
N GLU A 162 -5.01 2.03 -21.77
CA GLU A 162 -4.18 0.84 -21.55
C GLU A 162 -5.01 -0.41 -21.25
N THR A 163 -4.60 -1.56 -21.79
CA THR A 163 -5.07 -2.85 -21.30
C THR A 163 -4.00 -3.90 -21.53
N ILE A 164 -4.15 -5.05 -20.88
CA ILE A 164 -3.37 -6.25 -21.19
C ILE A 164 -4.22 -7.25 -21.98
N ALA A 165 -3.57 -8.04 -22.82
CA ALA A 165 -4.16 -9.18 -23.52
C ALA A 165 -3.16 -10.33 -23.59
N ARG A 166 -3.66 -11.57 -23.74
CA ARG A 166 -2.82 -12.76 -23.84
C ARG A 166 -1.97 -12.73 -25.11
N LYS A 167 -0.68 -13.01 -24.97
CA LYS A 167 0.27 -13.18 -26.07
C LYS A 167 1.42 -14.08 -25.63
N ALA A 168 1.48 -15.29 -26.16
CA ALA A 168 2.55 -16.24 -25.84
C ALA A 168 3.94 -15.61 -26.05
N GLY A 169 4.80 -15.73 -25.04
CA GLY A 169 6.14 -15.13 -25.02
C GLY A 169 6.18 -13.59 -24.91
N GLY A 170 5.01 -12.95 -24.78
CA GLY A 170 4.89 -11.52 -24.48
C GLY A 170 5.21 -11.22 -23.02
N LYS A 171 5.67 -9.99 -22.75
CA LYS A 171 5.92 -9.50 -21.39
C LYS A 171 5.29 -8.13 -21.18
N VAL A 172 4.61 -7.96 -20.06
CA VAL A 172 4.13 -6.67 -19.59
C VAL A 172 4.89 -6.28 -18.33
N HIS A 173 5.52 -5.11 -18.38
CA HIS A 173 6.25 -4.55 -17.24
C HIS A 173 5.34 -3.58 -16.48
N GLY A 174 5.40 -3.63 -15.16
CA GLY A 174 4.57 -2.80 -14.30
C GLY A 174 5.16 -2.63 -12.92
N VAL A 175 4.37 -2.01 -12.03
CA VAL A 175 4.72 -1.75 -10.64
C VAL A 175 3.78 -2.54 -9.74
N LEU A 176 4.35 -3.25 -8.78
CA LEU A 176 3.63 -3.91 -7.71
C LEU A 176 3.38 -2.92 -6.58
N TRP A 177 2.11 -2.79 -6.19
CA TRP A 177 1.65 -1.96 -5.10
C TRP A 177 1.01 -2.83 -4.02
N ARG A 178 1.22 -2.44 -2.77
CA ARG A 178 0.40 -2.86 -1.65
C ARG A 178 -0.62 -1.75 -1.39
N ILE A 179 -1.89 -2.10 -1.40
CA ILE A 179 -3.01 -1.16 -1.27
C ILE A 179 -3.94 -1.55 -0.12
N THR A 180 -4.56 -0.54 0.48
CA THR A 180 -5.61 -0.68 1.48
C THR A 180 -6.99 -0.90 0.83
N GLN A 181 -8.02 -1.16 1.63
CA GLN A 181 -9.39 -1.28 1.12
C GLN A 181 -9.92 0.06 0.60
N GLU A 182 -9.61 1.15 1.30
CA GLU A 182 -9.96 2.52 0.92
C GLU A 182 -9.30 2.90 -0.41
N CYS A 183 -8.05 2.47 -0.60
CA CYS A 183 -7.35 2.61 -1.86
C CYS A 183 -7.98 1.82 -3.00
N GLU A 184 -8.38 0.57 -2.76
CA GLU A 184 -9.11 -0.23 -3.75
C GLU A 184 -10.42 0.48 -4.17
N ASN A 185 -11.15 1.08 -3.22
CA ASN A 185 -12.39 1.80 -3.53
C ASN A 185 -12.15 3.07 -4.39
N SER A 186 -11.05 3.79 -4.12
CA SER A 186 -10.64 4.95 -4.93
C SER A 186 -10.25 4.53 -6.35
N LEU A 187 -9.48 3.45 -6.47
CA LEU A 187 -9.10 2.86 -7.76
C LEU A 187 -10.31 2.34 -8.52
N ASP A 188 -11.27 1.69 -7.87
CA ASP A 188 -12.52 1.22 -8.50
C ASP A 188 -13.28 2.36 -9.17
N THR A 189 -13.37 3.49 -8.47
CA THR A 189 -14.01 4.71 -8.99
C THR A 189 -13.23 5.27 -10.19
N TYR A 190 -11.90 5.33 -10.07
CA TYR A 190 -11.02 5.85 -11.13
C TYR A 190 -11.05 4.99 -12.40
N GLU A 191 -10.95 3.67 -12.26
CA GLU A 191 -10.95 2.68 -13.34
C GLU A 191 -12.38 2.39 -13.86
N ARG A 192 -13.39 3.01 -13.23
CA ARG A 192 -14.81 2.82 -13.54
C ARG A 192 -15.21 1.34 -13.50
N TYR A 193 -14.72 0.60 -12.51
CA TYR A 193 -15.10 -0.78 -12.25
C TYR A 193 -16.58 -0.86 -11.80
N PRO A 194 -17.35 -1.88 -12.24
CA PRO A 194 -17.03 -2.92 -13.23
C PRO A 194 -17.40 -2.51 -14.67
N ASN A 195 -17.68 -1.23 -14.90
CA ASN A 195 -18.24 -0.75 -16.17
C ASN A 195 -17.20 -0.67 -17.29
N LEU A 196 -15.94 -0.30 -17.03
CA LEU A 196 -14.90 -0.16 -18.07
C LEU A 196 -13.83 -1.25 -17.96
N TYR A 197 -13.32 -1.43 -16.75
CA TYR A 197 -12.36 -2.48 -16.41
C TYR A 197 -12.99 -3.49 -15.46
N ASN A 198 -12.58 -4.76 -15.62
CA ASN A 198 -12.82 -5.83 -14.66
C ASN A 198 -11.58 -6.04 -13.80
N LYS A 199 -11.77 -6.57 -12.59
CA LYS A 199 -10.66 -7.05 -11.76
C LYS A 199 -10.31 -8.47 -12.15
N GLN A 200 -9.04 -8.73 -12.43
CA GLN A 200 -8.52 -10.06 -12.66
C GLN A 200 -7.42 -10.37 -11.67
N GLN A 201 -7.40 -11.62 -11.20
CA GLN A 201 -6.29 -12.15 -10.44
C GLN A 201 -5.26 -12.72 -11.42
N ILE A 202 -4.04 -12.20 -11.38
CA ILE A 202 -2.94 -12.59 -12.27
C ILE A 202 -1.70 -12.96 -11.45
N MET A 203 -0.81 -13.72 -12.07
CA MET A 203 0.49 -14.06 -11.50
C MET A 203 1.57 -13.19 -12.14
N VAL A 204 2.32 -12.47 -11.32
CA VAL A 204 3.49 -11.68 -11.75
C VAL A 204 4.71 -12.15 -10.97
N HIS A 205 5.91 -11.86 -11.47
CA HIS A 205 7.14 -12.06 -10.71
C HIS A 205 7.95 -10.77 -10.59
N ASP A 206 8.68 -10.62 -9.48
CA ASP A 206 9.65 -9.54 -9.31
C ASP A 206 10.95 -9.81 -10.07
N LEU A 207 11.94 -8.93 -9.93
CA LEU A 207 13.25 -9.09 -10.58
C LEU A 207 14.08 -10.27 -10.04
N ASN A 208 13.74 -10.80 -8.86
CA ASN A 208 14.39 -11.98 -8.27
C ASN A 208 13.70 -13.29 -8.68
N GLY A 209 12.59 -13.22 -9.42
CA GLY A 209 11.78 -14.37 -9.80
C GLY A 209 10.78 -14.81 -8.72
N GLN A 210 10.58 -14.02 -7.65
CA GLN A 210 9.53 -14.31 -6.68
C GLN A 210 8.16 -14.04 -7.30
N GLU A 211 7.27 -15.03 -7.24
CA GLU A 211 5.92 -14.93 -7.79
C GLU A 211 4.92 -14.33 -6.78
N PHE A 212 3.99 -13.53 -7.30
CA PHE A 212 2.92 -12.89 -6.55
C PHE A 212 1.59 -13.09 -7.26
N SER A 213 0.57 -13.53 -6.51
CA SER A 213 -0.82 -13.47 -6.96
C SER A 213 -1.39 -12.09 -6.66
N VAL A 214 -1.75 -11.33 -7.69
CA VAL A 214 -2.06 -9.91 -7.58
C VAL A 214 -3.33 -9.56 -8.35
N MET A 215 -4.04 -8.53 -7.90
CA MET A 215 -5.16 -7.94 -8.63
C MET A 215 -4.63 -7.01 -9.73
N ALA A 216 -5.25 -7.03 -10.90
CA ALA A 216 -5.07 -6.02 -11.93
C ALA A 216 -6.42 -5.65 -12.56
N TYR A 217 -6.57 -4.38 -12.95
CA TYR A 217 -7.69 -3.94 -13.77
C TYR A 217 -7.41 -4.32 -15.22
N VAL A 218 -8.32 -5.03 -15.89
CA VAL A 218 -8.19 -5.43 -17.30
C VAL A 218 -9.45 -5.02 -18.05
N MET A 219 -9.30 -4.35 -19.19
CA MET A 219 -10.44 -3.84 -19.95
C MET A 219 -11.32 -5.01 -20.40
N ALA A 220 -12.63 -4.89 -20.22
CA ALA A 220 -13.58 -5.89 -20.70
C ALA A 220 -13.46 -6.07 -22.23
N GLU A 221 -13.39 -7.32 -22.70
CA GLU A 221 -12.98 -7.67 -24.07
C GLU A 221 -13.88 -7.07 -25.17
N ASP A 222 -15.15 -6.87 -24.87
CA ASP A 222 -16.20 -6.44 -25.80
C ASP A 222 -16.40 -4.92 -25.86
N ARG A 223 -15.79 -4.15 -24.97
CA ARG A 223 -16.08 -2.71 -24.83
C ARG A 223 -15.48 -1.86 -25.93
N PHE A 224 -14.20 -2.05 -26.21
CA PHE A 224 -13.44 -1.24 -27.17
C PHE A 224 -12.48 -2.12 -27.96
N PRO A 225 -12.98 -2.93 -28.92
CA PRO A 225 -12.16 -3.95 -29.59
C PRO A 225 -11.02 -3.36 -30.45
N GLN A 226 -11.15 -2.09 -30.86
CA GLN A 226 -10.19 -1.45 -31.75
C GLN A 226 -9.00 -0.85 -31.01
N LEU A 227 -7.81 -1.05 -31.57
CA LEU A 227 -6.60 -0.39 -31.09
C LEU A 227 -6.63 1.09 -31.44
N ALA A 228 -6.15 1.92 -30.53
CA ALA A 228 -6.07 3.36 -30.74
C ALA A 228 -4.80 3.94 -30.14
N ARG A 229 -4.40 5.09 -30.66
CA ARG A 229 -3.27 5.83 -30.11
C ARG A 229 -3.69 6.47 -28.77
N PRO A 230 -2.90 6.32 -27.69
CA PRO A 230 -3.15 7.08 -26.46
C PRO A 230 -2.91 8.57 -26.69
N SER A 231 -3.53 9.40 -25.85
CA SER A 231 -3.23 10.83 -25.83
C SER A 231 -1.76 11.06 -25.48
N SER A 232 -1.18 12.16 -25.97
CA SER A 232 0.20 12.55 -25.62
C SER A 232 0.39 12.70 -24.11
N TYR A 233 -0.65 13.15 -23.40
CA TYR A 233 -0.65 13.26 -21.94
C TYR A 233 -0.61 11.89 -21.26
N ASN A 234 -1.54 10.98 -21.58
CA ASN A 234 -1.58 9.65 -20.95
C ASN A 234 -0.27 8.90 -21.18
N TYR A 235 0.21 8.92 -22.43
CA TYR A 235 1.48 8.27 -22.76
C TYR A 235 2.66 8.87 -21.99
N LYS A 236 2.70 10.20 -21.82
CA LYS A 236 3.74 10.87 -21.03
C LYS A 236 3.70 10.45 -19.56
N VAL A 237 2.51 10.36 -18.95
CA VAL A 237 2.36 9.91 -17.55
C VAL A 237 2.89 8.49 -17.36
N ILE A 238 2.55 7.56 -18.27
CA ILE A 238 3.04 6.18 -18.24
C ILE A 238 4.55 6.15 -18.45
N PHE A 239 5.07 6.92 -19.41
CA PHE A 239 6.50 7.02 -19.69
C PHE A 239 7.30 7.51 -18.48
N GLU A 240 6.84 8.57 -17.81
CA GLU A 240 7.44 9.07 -16.58
C GLU A 240 7.39 8.03 -15.46
N GLY A 241 6.28 7.32 -15.30
CA GLY A 241 6.17 6.24 -14.33
C GLY A 241 7.12 5.08 -14.62
N TYR A 242 7.33 4.74 -15.89
CA TYR A 242 8.35 3.76 -16.28
C TYR A 242 9.75 4.21 -15.89
N GLN A 243 10.09 5.50 -16.10
CA GLN A 243 11.39 6.04 -15.69
C GLN A 243 11.56 6.06 -14.17
N GLN A 244 10.54 6.49 -13.43
CA GLN A 244 10.54 6.56 -11.96
C GLN A 244 10.84 5.19 -11.31
N ASN A 245 10.35 4.11 -11.93
CA ASN A 245 10.42 2.76 -11.37
C ASN A 245 11.47 1.87 -12.06
N GLY A 246 12.34 2.44 -12.90
CA GLY A 246 13.38 1.66 -13.61
C GLY A 246 12.83 0.62 -14.60
N LEU A 247 11.61 0.79 -15.10
CA LEU A 247 10.99 -0.12 -16.06
C LEU A 247 11.55 0.08 -17.48
N PRO A 248 11.56 -0.96 -18.33
CA PRO A 248 12.14 -0.88 -19.67
C PRO A 248 11.28 -0.02 -20.61
N VAL A 249 11.60 1.27 -20.71
CA VAL A 249 10.96 2.25 -21.60
C VAL A 249 10.94 1.78 -23.07
N ALA A 250 11.91 0.98 -23.49
CA ALA A 250 11.94 0.38 -24.82
C ALA A 250 10.73 -0.55 -25.09
N ALA A 251 10.26 -1.27 -24.07
CA ALA A 251 9.07 -2.12 -24.16
C ALA A 251 7.80 -1.27 -24.36
N LEU A 252 7.64 -0.20 -23.58
CA LEU A 252 6.53 0.76 -23.74
C LEU A 252 6.50 1.38 -25.14
N LYS A 253 7.67 1.80 -25.66
CA LYS A 253 7.79 2.33 -27.02
C LYS A 253 7.41 1.29 -28.10
N ARG A 254 7.74 0.00 -27.89
CA ARG A 254 7.33 -1.08 -28.80
C ARG A 254 5.82 -1.27 -28.79
N ALA A 255 5.19 -1.29 -27.61
CA ALA A 255 3.74 -1.40 -27.47
C ALA A 255 3.01 -0.25 -28.20
N LEU A 256 3.46 0.99 -28.02
CA LEU A 256 2.89 2.15 -28.75
C LEU A 256 3.02 2.00 -30.27
N ARG A 257 4.20 1.61 -30.77
CA ARG A 257 4.41 1.43 -32.22
C ARG A 257 3.50 0.36 -32.79
N HIS A 258 3.37 -0.76 -32.10
CA HIS A 258 2.47 -1.85 -32.48
C HIS A 258 1.03 -1.36 -32.58
N CYS A 259 0.50 -0.70 -31.54
CA CYS A 259 -0.86 -0.18 -31.56
C CYS A 259 -1.10 0.85 -32.66
N VAL A 260 -0.15 1.75 -32.92
CA VAL A 260 -0.29 2.77 -33.98
C VAL A 260 -0.24 2.15 -35.37
N GLN A 261 0.65 1.17 -35.61
CA GLN A 261 0.73 0.47 -36.89
C GLN A 261 -0.55 -0.31 -37.18
N GLU A 262 -1.05 -1.02 -36.17
CA GLU A 262 -2.24 -1.85 -36.32
C GLU A 262 -3.51 -1.01 -36.45
N ALA A 263 -3.65 0.07 -35.68
CA ALA A 263 -4.77 1.01 -35.84
C ALA A 263 -4.80 1.65 -37.25
N ARG A 264 -3.64 2.00 -37.81
CA ARG A 264 -3.53 2.51 -39.20
C ARG A 264 -3.91 1.44 -40.22
N ARG A 265 -3.47 0.20 -40.02
CA ARG A 265 -3.80 -0.94 -40.89
C ARG A 265 -5.30 -1.20 -40.91
N GLN A 266 -5.94 -1.21 -39.74
CA GLN A 266 -7.39 -1.38 -39.59
C GLN A 266 -8.17 -0.24 -40.25
N ALA A 267 -7.75 1.02 -40.04
CA ALA A 267 -8.36 2.17 -40.70
C ALA A 267 -8.26 2.10 -42.24
N ALA A 268 -7.11 1.66 -42.77
CA ALA A 268 -6.92 1.49 -44.21
C ALA A 268 -7.82 0.38 -44.79
N ILE A 269 -7.96 -0.76 -44.10
CA ILE A 269 -8.87 -1.84 -44.51
C ILE A 269 -10.31 -1.34 -44.53
N GLN A 270 -10.76 -0.68 -43.45
CA GLN A 270 -12.11 -0.14 -43.36
C GLN A 270 -12.38 0.88 -44.47
N GLN A 271 -11.39 1.70 -44.82
CA GLN A 271 -11.52 2.66 -45.91
C GLN A 271 -11.68 1.96 -47.27
N VAL A 272 -10.93 0.88 -47.54
CA VAL A 272 -11.06 0.08 -48.76
C VAL A 272 -12.42 -0.62 -48.83
N GLU A 273 -12.88 -1.20 -47.72
CA GLU A 273 -14.20 -1.84 -47.62
C GLU A 273 -15.33 -0.83 -47.86
N ASN A 274 -15.23 0.36 -47.27
CA ASN A 274 -16.21 1.44 -47.45
C ASN A 274 -16.22 2.01 -48.89
N LEU A 275 -15.11 1.91 -49.61
CA LEU A 275 -15.01 2.33 -51.02
C LEU A 275 -15.57 1.29 -52.01
N GLY A 276 -16.04 0.13 -51.54
CA GLY A 276 -16.79 -0.83 -52.37
C GLY A 276 -16.00 -1.42 -53.53
N ILE A 277 -14.67 -1.46 -53.48
CA ILE A 277 -13.84 -2.02 -54.56
C ILE A 277 -13.95 -3.55 -54.51
N GLN A 278 -14.94 -4.10 -55.23
CA GLN A 278 -14.94 -5.51 -55.60
C GLN A 278 -13.73 -5.75 -56.51
N THR A 279 -12.72 -6.47 -56.01
CA THR A 279 -11.67 -7.01 -56.87
C THR A 279 -12.30 -8.00 -57.83
N THR A 280 -12.58 -7.56 -59.05
CA THR A 280 -12.99 -8.46 -60.14
C THR A 280 -11.81 -9.38 -60.46
N LYS A 281 -11.97 -10.67 -60.21
CA LYS A 281 -11.01 -11.69 -60.67
C LYS A 281 -10.84 -11.56 -62.20
N PRO A 282 -9.61 -11.64 -62.74
CA PRO A 282 -9.42 -11.65 -64.18
C PRO A 282 -10.12 -12.88 -64.78
N LYS A 283 -10.99 -12.67 -65.77
CA LYS A 283 -11.55 -13.77 -66.57
C LYS A 283 -10.40 -14.46 -67.30
N GLY A 284 -10.15 -15.72 -66.94
CA GLY A 284 -9.24 -16.58 -67.68
C GLY A 284 -9.65 -16.66 -69.15
N THR A 285 -8.75 -16.25 -70.03
CA THR A 285 -8.81 -16.51 -71.46
C THR A 285 -8.74 -18.02 -71.69
N LYS A 286 -9.84 -18.62 -72.13
CA LYS A 286 -9.81 -19.97 -72.71
C LYS A 286 -9.07 -19.90 -74.04
N GLY A 287 -7.91 -20.55 -74.10
CA GLY A 287 -7.24 -20.83 -75.37
C GLY A 287 -8.12 -21.68 -76.26
N HIS A 288 -8.22 -21.28 -77.53
CA HIS A 288 -8.60 -22.15 -78.63
C HIS A 288 -7.33 -22.91 -79.05
N GLU A 289 -7.32 -24.22 -78.84
CA GLU A 289 -6.47 -25.12 -79.61
C GLU A 289 -7.34 -25.79 -80.68
N ARG A 290 -6.82 -25.75 -81.91
CA ARG A 290 -7.30 -26.44 -83.10
C ARG A 290 -6.64 -27.80 -83.20
#